data_AF-A0A0W8CB76-F1
#
_entry.id   AF-A0A0W8CB76-F1
#
_cell.length_a   1.000
_cell.length_b   1.000
_cell.length_c   1.000
_cell.angle_alpha   90.00
_cell.angle_beta   90.00
_cell.angle_gamma   90.00
#
_symmetry.space_group_name_H-M   'P 1'
#
loop_
_entity.id
_entity.type
_entity.pdbx_description
1 polymer ?
#
loop_
_entity_poly.entity_id
_entity_poly.type
_entity_poly.pdbx_seq_one_letter_code
_entity_poly.pdbx_strand_id
1 'polypeptide(L)'
;MVASCYYFAAMASLATLSQLHTTTATSVLLSIKLGFYVHRSTMAMYSFTSFDIYVKPVVTGNDVIFDGKATFEQDGVTHNFYLVDGVPFHEVVTGSSDLTACLPVDNIPSVSDIFEAVASATPVSNVNTDQEISCNNGTWLSTTYAGEPYVLCTTEADANGGNFIVYGEDLSVSFEFLSDEVNITKPVHSPSNCQAAPHDSVELSSLDLLYGITSKNSHRALTAEARTAHLASSTCACVCGTTSNGLLSKEYAGLLVGGLIIPHHSSNNDGIVELQSCVGDLDPSKFDTTYASTWYAAKLNHADTTFHNGDALFSSAQKPLKWFECLL
;
A
#
# COMPACT_ATOMS: atom_id res chain seq x y z
N MET A 1 59.17 65.98 38.47
CA MET A 1 59.21 64.74 39.26
C MET A 1 57.78 64.41 39.67
N VAL A 2 57.35 63.20 39.28
CA VAL A 2 56.17 62.42 39.71
C VAL A 2 54.78 63.00 39.46
N ALA A 3 54.07 62.37 38.52
CA ALA A 3 52.69 62.67 38.12
C ALA A 3 51.73 61.54 38.53
N SER A 4 50.57 61.99 39.02
CA SER A 4 49.21 61.44 38.92
C SER A 4 48.83 60.06 39.46
N CYS A 5 47.91 60.14 40.43
CA CYS A 5 46.97 59.12 40.88
C CYS A 5 46.15 58.51 39.73
N TYR A 6 45.88 57.20 39.81
CA TYR A 6 44.80 56.56 39.06
C TYR A 6 43.86 55.77 39.97
N TYR A 7 42.58 55.97 39.69
CA TYR A 7 41.38 55.39 40.27
C TYR A 7 41.29 53.87 40.01
N PHE A 8 40.79 53.13 41.01
CA PHE A 8 40.23 51.78 40.83
C PHE A 8 38.72 51.88 40.53
N ALA A 9 38.26 51.19 39.49
CA ALA A 9 36.84 50.88 39.30
C ALA A 9 36.70 49.42 38.80
N ALA A 10 35.80 48.68 39.45
CA ALA A 10 35.57 47.26 39.30
C ALA A 10 34.81 46.89 38.02
N MET A 11 35.09 45.69 37.48
CA MET A 11 34.29 45.04 36.44
C MET A 11 33.79 43.69 36.98
N ALA A 12 32.47 43.52 37.04
CA ALA A 12 31.80 42.27 37.34
C ALA A 12 31.62 41.46 36.04
N SER A 13 32.07 40.20 36.02
CA SER A 13 31.85 39.28 34.91
C SER A 13 30.60 38.41 35.14
N LEU A 14 29.57 38.57 34.29
CA LEU A 14 28.47 37.62 34.20
C LEU A 14 28.89 36.39 33.39
N ALA A 15 28.73 35.20 33.96
CA ALA A 15 28.81 33.93 33.24
C ALA A 15 27.43 33.60 32.64
N THR A 16 27.33 33.52 31.32
CA THR A 16 26.12 33.06 30.62
C THR A 16 26.19 31.56 30.39
N LEU A 17 25.29 30.78 31.00
CA LEU A 17 25.03 29.39 30.61
C LEU A 17 24.38 29.38 29.22
N SER A 18 25.04 28.80 28.23
CA SER A 18 24.42 28.43 26.95
C SER A 18 23.59 27.15 27.16
N GLN A 19 22.27 27.28 27.28
CA GLN A 19 21.37 26.14 27.08
C GLN A 19 21.39 25.77 25.60
N LEU A 20 21.89 24.58 25.26
CA LEU A 20 21.55 23.93 23.99
C LEU A 20 20.05 23.64 24.05
N HIS A 21 19.24 24.46 23.38
CA HIS A 21 17.90 24.04 22.98
C HIS A 21 18.07 23.04 21.84
N THR A 22 17.90 21.75 22.13
CA THR A 22 17.59 20.75 21.11
C THR A 22 16.15 20.98 20.70
N THR A 23 15.93 21.89 19.75
CA THR A 23 14.65 21.97 19.05
C THR A 23 14.58 20.75 18.14
N THR A 24 13.93 19.67 18.60
CA THR A 24 13.44 18.62 17.71
C THR A 24 12.44 19.28 16.77
N ALA A 25 12.87 19.58 15.54
CA ALA A 25 11.96 19.85 14.46
C ALA A 25 11.15 18.56 14.27
N THR A 26 9.87 18.57 14.64
CA THR A 26 8.94 17.55 14.18
C THR A 26 8.90 17.66 12.66
N SER A 27 9.47 16.69 11.96
CA SER A 27 9.34 16.56 10.51
C SER A 27 7.85 16.36 10.21
N VAL A 28 7.19 17.42 9.75
CA VAL A 28 5.79 17.34 9.32
C VAL A 28 5.81 16.65 7.96
N LEU A 29 5.41 15.39 7.92
CA LEU A 29 5.21 14.65 6.68
C LEU A 29 3.90 15.11 6.02
N LEU A 30 3.95 15.36 4.71
CA LEU A 30 2.77 15.79 3.95
C LEU A 30 1.77 14.65 3.79
N SER A 31 0.48 14.99 3.75
CA SER A 31 -0.55 14.04 3.30
C SER A 31 -0.36 13.73 1.82
N ILE A 32 -0.79 12.54 1.40
CA ILE A 32 -0.58 12.05 0.04
C ILE A 32 -1.92 11.65 -0.56
N LYS A 33 -2.12 11.97 -1.83
CA LYS A 33 -3.16 11.37 -2.67
C LYS A 33 -2.51 10.30 -3.55
N LEU A 34 -2.98 9.07 -3.43
CA LEU A 34 -2.63 7.95 -4.29
C LEU A 34 -3.71 7.80 -5.35
N GLY A 35 -3.42 8.17 -6.59
CA GLY A 35 -4.34 8.00 -7.71
C GLY A 35 -4.14 6.65 -8.38
N PHE A 36 -5.06 5.73 -8.20
CA PHE A 36 -5.03 4.40 -8.80
C PHE A 36 -5.65 4.42 -10.19
N TYR A 37 -4.95 3.82 -11.15
CA TYR A 37 -5.40 3.59 -12.52
C TYR A 37 -5.29 2.10 -12.81
N VAL A 38 -6.41 1.40 -12.78
CA VAL A 38 -6.52 -0.03 -13.06
C VAL A 38 -6.66 -0.24 -14.56
N HIS A 39 -5.72 -0.97 -15.18
CA HIS A 39 -5.67 -1.19 -16.62
C HIS A 39 -6.70 -2.22 -17.09
N ARG A 40 -7.08 -3.16 -16.22
CA ARG A 40 -8.06 -4.20 -16.51
C ARG A 40 -9.41 -3.87 -15.90
N SER A 41 -10.44 -3.79 -16.74
CA SER A 41 -11.82 -3.52 -16.30
C SER A 41 -12.36 -4.57 -15.34
N THR A 42 -11.85 -5.78 -15.39
CA THR A 42 -12.18 -6.88 -14.48
C THR A 42 -11.72 -6.61 -13.05
N MET A 43 -10.67 -5.81 -12.84
CA MET A 43 -10.15 -5.43 -11.53
C MET A 43 -10.76 -4.12 -10.99
N ALA A 44 -11.84 -3.64 -11.60
CA ALA A 44 -12.49 -2.41 -11.20
C ALA A 44 -13.06 -2.52 -9.77
N MET A 45 -12.69 -1.59 -8.91
CA MET A 45 -13.22 -1.51 -7.55
C MET A 45 -14.52 -0.70 -7.57
N TYR A 46 -15.64 -1.29 -7.14
CA TYR A 46 -16.98 -0.66 -7.26
C TYR A 46 -17.32 -0.19 -8.69
N SER A 47 -16.83 -0.91 -9.72
CA SER A 47 -16.97 -0.54 -11.13
C SER A 47 -16.14 0.69 -11.56
N PHE A 48 -15.24 1.18 -10.71
CA PHE A 48 -14.27 2.22 -11.04
C PHE A 48 -12.90 1.60 -11.35
N THR A 49 -12.35 1.97 -12.50
CA THR A 49 -10.96 1.69 -12.87
C THR A 49 -10.02 2.86 -12.55
N SER A 50 -10.56 3.99 -12.07
CA SER A 50 -9.79 5.14 -11.62
C SER A 50 -10.38 5.64 -10.32
N PHE A 51 -9.57 5.75 -9.28
CA PHE A 51 -10.01 6.22 -7.96
C PHE A 51 -8.82 6.74 -7.15
N ASP A 52 -9.11 7.59 -6.17
CA ASP A 52 -8.11 8.18 -5.27
C ASP A 52 -8.20 7.55 -3.87
N ILE A 53 -7.04 7.33 -3.27
CA ILE A 53 -6.90 7.01 -1.84
C ILE A 53 -6.11 8.16 -1.20
N TYR A 54 -6.64 8.71 -0.11
CA TYR A 54 -5.95 9.71 0.67
C TYR A 54 -5.24 9.05 1.84
N VAL A 55 -3.98 9.43 2.05
CA VAL A 55 -3.10 8.90 3.07
C VAL A 55 -2.57 10.03 3.94
N LYS A 56 -2.66 9.85 5.26
CA LYS A 56 -2.11 10.77 6.25
C LYS A 56 -1.02 10.05 7.05
N PRO A 57 0.24 10.47 6.96
CA PRO A 57 1.29 9.95 7.84
C PRO A 57 1.10 10.46 9.28
N VAL A 58 1.29 9.57 10.24
CA VAL A 58 1.26 9.86 11.69
C VAL A 58 2.59 9.41 12.29
N VAL A 59 3.40 10.38 12.69
CA VAL A 59 4.74 10.14 13.26
C VAL A 59 4.63 9.82 14.74
N THR A 60 5.11 8.64 15.13
CA THR A 60 5.17 8.16 16.51
C THR A 60 6.60 7.81 16.88
N GLY A 61 7.33 8.76 17.47
CA GLY A 61 8.76 8.57 17.76
C GLY A 61 9.58 8.56 16.46
N ASN A 62 10.21 7.42 16.17
CA ASN A 62 10.97 7.21 14.93
C ASN A 62 10.18 6.43 13.87
N ASP A 63 8.96 6.02 14.20
CA ASP A 63 8.12 5.21 13.34
C ASP A 63 7.01 6.06 12.73
N VAL A 64 6.60 5.70 11.52
CA VAL A 64 5.50 6.33 10.80
C VAL A 64 4.46 5.27 10.53
N ILE A 65 3.24 5.54 11.02
CA ILE A 65 2.04 4.79 10.63
C ILE A 65 1.24 5.66 9.66
N PHE A 66 0.36 5.03 8.90
CA PHE A 66 -0.41 5.71 7.89
C PHE A 66 -1.91 5.49 8.11
N ASP A 67 -2.63 6.59 8.30
CA ASP A 67 -4.08 6.57 8.20
C ASP A 67 -4.47 6.71 6.73
N GLY A 68 -5.56 6.05 6.33
CA GLY A 68 -6.01 5.98 4.95
C GLY A 68 -7.51 6.18 4.82
N LYS A 69 -7.94 6.79 3.72
CA LYS A 69 -9.35 6.88 3.34
C LYS A 69 -9.53 6.71 1.84
N ALA A 70 -10.44 5.83 1.45
CA ALA A 70 -10.96 5.72 0.09
C ALA A 70 -12.49 5.87 0.10
N THR A 71 -13.06 6.51 -0.93
CA THR A 71 -14.50 6.74 -1.02
C THR A 71 -14.98 6.34 -2.41
N PHE A 72 -16.04 5.53 -2.45
CA PHE A 72 -16.69 5.07 -3.68
C PHE A 72 -18.18 5.35 -3.60
N GLU A 73 -18.76 5.91 -4.66
CA GLU A 73 -20.22 6.15 -4.74
C GLU A 73 -20.83 5.24 -5.79
N GLN A 74 -21.81 4.43 -5.41
CA GLN A 74 -22.52 3.52 -6.31
C GLN A 74 -24.01 3.53 -5.99
N ASP A 75 -24.84 3.76 -7.01
CA ASP A 75 -26.30 3.71 -6.92
C ASP A 75 -26.91 4.58 -5.79
N GLY A 76 -26.28 5.73 -5.50
CA GLY A 76 -26.71 6.66 -4.44
C GLY A 76 -26.29 6.25 -3.01
N VAL A 77 -25.44 5.24 -2.89
CA VAL A 77 -24.80 4.78 -1.65
C VAL A 77 -23.32 5.15 -1.67
N THR A 78 -22.83 5.75 -0.59
CA THR A 78 -21.40 6.08 -0.43
C THR A 78 -20.75 5.03 0.44
N HIS A 79 -19.72 4.37 -0.08
CA HIS A 79 -18.87 3.42 0.62
C HIS A 79 -17.54 4.10 0.96
N ASN A 80 -17.29 4.32 2.25
CA ASN A 80 -16.02 4.81 2.75
C ASN A 80 -15.22 3.66 3.39
N PHE A 81 -13.97 3.53 2.98
CA PHE A 81 -13.00 2.63 3.58
C PHE A 81 -12.00 3.46 4.35
N TYR A 82 -11.80 3.12 5.62
CA TYR A 82 -10.87 3.81 6.50
C TYR A 82 -9.81 2.84 7.02
N LEU A 83 -8.60 3.33 7.17
CA LEU A 83 -7.57 2.77 8.03
C LEU A 83 -7.23 3.87 9.03
N VAL A 84 -7.54 3.69 10.31
CA VAL A 84 -7.25 4.68 11.35
C VAL A 84 -6.61 3.99 12.54
N ASP A 85 -5.42 4.44 12.93
CA ASP A 85 -4.60 3.82 13.98
C ASP A 85 -4.38 2.31 13.71
N GLY A 86 -4.20 1.95 12.44
CA GLY A 86 -4.05 0.55 12.00
C GLY A 86 -5.34 -0.28 12.03
N VAL A 87 -6.49 0.30 12.37
CA VAL A 87 -7.78 -0.40 12.41
C VAL A 87 -8.59 -0.12 11.13
N PRO A 88 -8.95 -1.16 10.36
CA PRO A 88 -9.70 -1.01 9.12
C PRO A 88 -11.23 -0.98 9.37
N PHE A 89 -11.91 0.00 8.77
CA PHE A 89 -13.36 0.16 8.84
C PHE A 89 -13.98 0.30 7.46
N HIS A 90 -15.20 -0.21 7.32
CA HIS A 90 -16.07 0.07 6.17
C HIS A 90 -17.32 0.77 6.66
N GLU A 91 -17.54 1.99 6.17
CA GLU A 91 -18.73 2.79 6.46
C GLU A 91 -19.58 2.89 5.19
N VAL A 92 -20.86 2.58 5.34
CA VAL A 92 -21.86 2.71 4.28
C VAL A 92 -22.80 3.84 4.66
N VAL A 93 -22.85 4.87 3.84
CA VAL A 93 -23.73 6.03 4.02
C VAL A 93 -24.83 6.00 2.97
N THR A 94 -26.08 6.13 3.42
CA THR A 94 -27.26 6.18 2.55
C THR A 94 -28.17 7.32 3.02
N GLY A 95 -28.20 8.41 2.25
CA GLY A 95 -28.93 9.62 2.64
C GLY A 95 -28.39 10.20 3.95
N SER A 96 -29.17 10.12 5.02
CA SER A 96 -28.80 10.61 6.35
C SER A 96 -28.45 9.51 7.37
N SER A 97 -28.38 8.25 6.93
CA SER A 97 -28.02 7.11 7.79
C SER A 97 -26.64 6.61 7.41
N ASP A 98 -25.85 6.24 8.42
CA ASP A 98 -24.55 5.60 8.25
C ASP A 98 -24.47 4.32 9.10
N LEU A 99 -23.78 3.31 8.57
CA LEU A 99 -23.47 2.07 9.26
C LEU A 99 -21.98 1.79 9.10
N THR A 100 -21.27 1.59 10.21
CA THR A 100 -19.85 1.21 10.21
C THR A 100 -19.67 -0.23 10.66
N ALA A 101 -18.91 -1.01 9.90
CA ALA A 101 -18.50 -2.36 10.23
C ALA A 101 -16.96 -2.48 10.29
N CYS A 102 -16.47 -3.47 11.04
CA CYS A 102 -15.06 -3.85 10.96
C CYS A 102 -14.78 -4.48 9.61
N LEU A 103 -13.67 -4.13 8.99
CA LEU A 103 -13.19 -4.82 7.80
C LEU A 103 -12.10 -5.83 8.19
N PRO A 104 -12.02 -7.01 7.55
CA PRO A 104 -10.89 -7.91 7.75
C PRO A 104 -9.57 -7.24 7.37
N VAL A 105 -8.53 -7.42 8.18
CA VAL A 105 -7.20 -6.82 7.95
C VAL A 105 -6.58 -7.28 6.63
N ASP A 106 -6.85 -8.51 6.20
CA ASP A 106 -6.39 -9.07 4.92
C ASP A 106 -7.00 -8.37 3.68
N ASN A 107 -8.06 -7.55 3.87
CA ASN A 107 -8.77 -6.88 2.77
C ASN A 107 -8.33 -5.42 2.57
N ILE A 108 -7.35 -4.92 3.32
CA ILE A 108 -6.77 -3.58 3.16
C ILE A 108 -5.29 -3.73 2.76
N PRO A 109 -4.78 -2.93 1.81
CA PRO A 109 -3.33 -2.87 1.55
C PRO A 109 -2.59 -2.40 2.79
N SER A 110 -1.45 -3.03 3.08
CA SER A 110 -0.49 -2.41 3.98
C SER A 110 0.05 -1.14 3.32
N VAL A 111 -0.41 0.02 3.80
CA VAL A 111 0.07 1.32 3.31
C VAL A 111 1.57 1.43 3.61
N SER A 112 2.02 0.94 4.77
CA SER A 112 3.44 0.91 5.13
C SER A 112 4.27 0.10 4.13
N ASP A 113 3.83 -1.09 3.72
CA ASP A 113 4.54 -1.91 2.72
C ASP A 113 4.63 -1.22 1.35
N ILE A 114 3.61 -0.46 0.95
CA ILE A 114 3.65 0.33 -0.29
C ILE A 114 4.79 1.36 -0.21
N PHE A 115 4.86 2.08 0.89
CA PHE A 115 5.86 3.13 1.10
C PHE A 115 7.27 2.53 1.24
N GLU A 116 7.40 1.40 1.91
CA GLU A 116 8.66 0.66 2.01
C GLU A 116 9.11 0.12 0.65
N ALA A 117 8.20 -0.44 -0.16
CA ALA A 117 8.51 -0.89 -1.51
C ALA A 117 9.02 0.26 -2.38
N VAL A 118 8.41 1.44 -2.31
CA VAL A 118 8.88 2.61 -3.05
C VAL A 118 10.23 3.12 -2.51
N ALA A 119 10.39 3.22 -1.20
CA ALA A 119 11.62 3.67 -0.55
C ALA A 119 12.82 2.75 -0.84
N SER A 120 12.59 1.45 -0.94
CA SER A 120 13.60 0.42 -1.20
C SER A 120 13.86 0.17 -2.70
N ALA A 121 13.20 0.91 -3.60
CA ALA A 121 13.32 0.70 -5.03
C ALA A 121 14.77 0.83 -5.55
N THR A 122 15.11 -0.03 -6.51
CA THR A 122 16.48 -0.20 -7.02
C THR A 122 16.60 0.24 -8.47
N PRO A 123 17.72 0.87 -8.89
CA PRO A 123 17.91 1.31 -10.26
C PRO A 123 17.99 0.16 -11.27
N VAL A 124 17.37 0.36 -12.44
CA VAL A 124 17.46 -0.55 -13.59
C VAL A 124 17.83 0.21 -14.85
N SER A 125 18.53 -0.47 -15.76
CA SER A 125 18.96 0.12 -17.03
C SER A 125 17.89 0.09 -18.12
N ASN A 126 16.96 -0.86 -18.04
CA ASN A 126 15.90 -1.03 -19.02
C ASN A 126 14.64 -1.62 -18.37
N VAL A 127 13.49 -1.32 -18.96
CA VAL A 127 12.21 -1.93 -18.62
C VAL A 127 11.69 -2.62 -19.89
N ASN A 128 11.40 -3.92 -19.79
CA ASN A 128 10.75 -4.67 -20.85
C ASN A 128 9.25 -4.73 -20.58
N THR A 129 8.47 -4.05 -21.42
CA THR A 129 7.01 -3.94 -21.28
C THR A 129 6.38 -3.61 -22.62
N ASP A 130 5.14 -4.05 -22.81
CA ASP A 130 4.28 -3.65 -23.93
C ASP A 130 3.44 -2.40 -23.59
N GLN A 131 3.52 -1.89 -22.36
CA GLN A 131 2.81 -0.70 -21.92
C GLN A 131 3.50 0.58 -22.37
N GLU A 132 2.70 1.61 -22.66
CA GLU A 132 3.20 2.96 -22.93
C GLU A 132 3.61 3.66 -21.63
N ILE A 133 4.90 3.60 -21.31
CA ILE A 133 5.51 4.27 -20.15
C ILE A 133 6.61 5.23 -20.61
N SER A 134 6.88 6.29 -19.84
CA SER A 134 7.93 7.25 -20.17
C SER A 134 8.74 7.65 -18.94
N CYS A 135 10.05 7.82 -19.14
CA CYS A 135 10.98 8.32 -18.12
C CYS A 135 11.95 9.29 -18.76
N ASN A 136 11.43 10.46 -19.11
CA ASN A 136 12.20 11.49 -19.81
C ASN A 136 13.20 12.14 -18.85
N ASN A 137 14.50 12.04 -19.15
CA ASN A 137 15.59 12.58 -18.33
C ASN A 137 15.58 12.07 -16.87
N GLY A 138 14.99 10.89 -16.62
CA GLY A 138 14.95 10.27 -15.31
C GLY A 138 15.74 8.98 -15.24
N THR A 139 15.78 8.39 -14.04
CA THR A 139 16.31 7.05 -13.80
C THR A 139 15.17 6.10 -13.52
N TRP A 140 15.16 4.95 -14.19
CA TRP A 140 14.22 3.88 -13.86
C TRP A 140 14.62 3.19 -12.57
N LEU A 141 13.65 3.05 -11.68
CA LEU A 141 13.74 2.21 -10.50
C LEU A 141 12.74 1.07 -10.64
N SER A 142 13.07 -0.08 -10.08
CA SER A 142 12.18 -1.23 -9.96
C SER A 142 12.02 -1.62 -8.49
N THR A 143 10.82 -2.04 -8.15
CA THR A 143 10.48 -2.58 -6.85
C THR A 143 9.48 -3.73 -7.00
N THR A 144 9.19 -4.41 -5.90
CA THR A 144 8.19 -5.46 -5.83
C THR A 144 7.23 -5.15 -4.70
N TYR A 145 5.94 -5.22 -4.97
CA TYR A 145 4.89 -5.06 -3.96
C TYR A 145 3.84 -6.13 -4.16
N ALA A 146 3.42 -6.78 -3.06
CA ALA A 146 2.48 -7.91 -3.10
C ALA A 146 2.84 -8.98 -4.16
N GLY A 147 4.14 -9.28 -4.32
CA GLY A 147 4.66 -10.24 -5.30
C GLY A 147 4.76 -9.73 -6.74
N GLU A 148 4.20 -8.56 -7.05
CA GLU A 148 4.18 -7.99 -8.40
C GLU A 148 5.38 -7.07 -8.65
N PRO A 149 6.01 -7.14 -9.83
CA PRO A 149 7.01 -6.18 -10.23
C PRO A 149 6.37 -4.83 -10.58
N TYR A 150 6.93 -3.77 -10.04
CA TYR A 150 6.60 -2.39 -10.37
C TYR A 150 7.85 -1.65 -10.82
N VAL A 151 7.64 -0.60 -11.62
CA VAL A 151 8.69 0.33 -12.03
C VAL A 151 8.23 1.77 -11.80
N LEU A 152 9.15 2.63 -11.42
CA LEU A 152 8.89 4.07 -11.30
C LEU A 152 10.04 4.85 -11.92
N CYS A 153 9.73 6.04 -12.42
CA CYS A 153 10.72 6.96 -12.93
C CYS A 153 10.94 8.08 -11.90
N THR A 154 12.19 8.36 -11.58
CA THR A 154 12.53 9.53 -10.75
C THR A 154 13.39 10.49 -11.56
N THR A 155 13.02 11.77 -11.56
CA THR A 155 13.85 12.88 -12.08
C THR A 155 14.48 13.67 -10.93
N GLU A 156 15.43 14.55 -11.24
CA GLU A 156 16.02 15.46 -10.24
C GLU A 156 14.98 16.44 -9.64
N ALA A 157 13.88 16.71 -10.35
CA ALA A 157 12.76 17.51 -9.84
C ALA A 157 11.92 16.72 -8.81
N ASP A 158 11.82 15.40 -8.97
CA ASP A 158 11.03 14.52 -8.10
C ASP A 158 11.75 14.19 -6.78
N ALA A 159 13.08 14.27 -6.78
CA ALA A 159 13.94 14.09 -5.60
C ALA A 159 13.72 15.15 -4.48
N ASN A 160 12.84 16.12 -4.70
CA ASN A 160 12.46 17.16 -3.73
C ASN A 160 10.97 17.11 -3.36
N GLY A 161 10.37 15.91 -3.29
CA GLY A 161 8.94 15.72 -2.98
C GLY A 161 8.03 16.03 -4.16
N GLY A 162 8.48 15.71 -5.38
CA GLY A 162 7.67 15.86 -6.59
C GLY A 162 6.71 14.69 -6.78
N ASN A 163 5.61 14.94 -7.49
CA ASN A 163 4.62 13.92 -7.82
C ASN A 163 5.21 12.94 -8.84
N PHE A 164 5.01 11.64 -8.64
CA PHE A 164 5.52 10.61 -9.56
C PHE A 164 4.48 9.52 -9.81
N ILE A 165 4.73 8.64 -10.78
CA ILE A 165 3.87 7.50 -11.10
C ILE A 165 4.68 6.21 -10.95
N VAL A 166 4.07 5.25 -10.26
CA VAL A 166 4.51 3.85 -10.20
C VAL A 166 3.68 3.06 -11.20
N TYR A 167 4.33 2.36 -12.11
CA TYR A 167 3.72 1.55 -13.15
C TYR A 167 3.82 0.07 -12.79
N GLY A 168 2.68 -0.62 -12.80
CA GLY A 168 2.59 -2.07 -12.77
C GLY A 168 1.91 -2.59 -14.04
N GLU A 169 1.82 -3.90 -14.18
CA GLU A 169 1.10 -4.51 -15.30
C GLU A 169 -0.41 -4.27 -15.22
N ASP A 170 -0.97 -4.36 -14.01
CA ASP A 170 -2.41 -4.38 -13.81
C ASP A 170 -2.96 -3.02 -13.39
N LEU A 171 -2.12 -2.22 -12.74
CA LEU A 171 -2.45 -0.89 -12.29
C LEU A 171 -1.22 0.01 -12.27
N SER A 172 -1.47 1.31 -12.42
CA SER A 172 -0.53 2.37 -12.12
C SER A 172 -1.01 3.19 -10.92
N VAL A 173 -0.09 3.73 -10.13
CA VAL A 173 -0.40 4.59 -8.98
C VAL A 173 0.33 5.92 -9.12
N SER A 174 -0.39 7.03 -9.16
CA SER A 174 0.20 8.36 -9.02
C SER A 174 0.34 8.72 -7.54
N PHE A 175 1.50 9.23 -7.16
CA PHE A 175 1.78 9.77 -5.84
C PHE A 175 1.76 11.29 -5.93
N GLU A 176 0.82 11.93 -5.24
CA GLU A 176 0.71 13.39 -5.16
C GLU A 176 0.83 13.85 -3.71
N PHE A 177 1.84 14.68 -3.42
CA PHE A 177 2.02 15.27 -2.10
C PHE A 177 1.15 16.52 -1.97
N LEU A 178 0.27 16.52 -0.97
CA LEU A 178 -0.72 17.57 -0.76
C LEU A 178 -0.14 18.69 0.09
N SER A 179 -0.43 19.94 -0.28
CA SER A 179 -0.04 21.12 0.49
C SER A 179 -0.79 21.23 1.82
N ASP A 180 -2.02 20.73 1.84
CA ASP A 180 -2.91 20.73 3.01
C ASP A 180 -3.01 19.32 3.60
N GLU A 181 -3.07 19.25 4.93
CA GLU A 181 -3.28 17.99 5.64
C GLU A 181 -4.70 17.47 5.40
N VAL A 182 -4.82 16.17 5.08
CA VAL A 182 -6.12 15.52 4.93
C VAL A 182 -6.65 15.11 6.30
N ASN A 183 -7.91 15.44 6.57
CA ASN A 183 -8.56 15.03 7.81
C ASN A 183 -9.14 13.61 7.67
N ILE A 184 -8.41 12.62 8.19
CA ILE A 184 -8.86 11.22 8.28
C ILE A 184 -9.14 10.93 9.75
N THR A 185 -10.40 10.61 10.07
CA THR A 185 -10.84 10.34 11.44
C THR A 185 -11.71 9.10 11.47
N LYS A 186 -11.67 8.40 12.61
CA LYS A 186 -12.49 7.22 12.87
C LYS A 186 -13.99 7.56 12.73
N PRO A 187 -14.78 6.76 11.99
CA PRO A 187 -16.22 6.96 11.86
C PRO A 187 -16.95 7.00 13.20
N VAL A 188 -18.01 7.82 13.32
CA VAL A 188 -18.70 8.09 14.59
C VAL A 188 -19.31 6.82 15.20
N HIS A 189 -19.92 5.95 14.39
CA HIS A 189 -20.60 4.73 14.83
C HIS A 189 -19.72 3.47 14.71
N SER A 190 -18.40 3.63 14.82
CA SER A 190 -17.46 2.51 14.69
C SER A 190 -17.55 1.49 15.84
N PRO A 191 -17.51 0.18 15.54
CA PRO A 191 -17.38 -0.85 16.58
C PRO A 191 -16.08 -0.71 17.38
N SER A 192 -16.08 -1.16 18.63
CA SER A 192 -14.91 -1.13 19.52
C SER A 192 -14.07 -2.40 19.48
N ASN A 193 -14.56 -3.47 18.86
CA ASN A 193 -13.95 -4.80 18.83
C ASN A 193 -13.26 -5.14 17.50
N CYS A 194 -12.98 -4.15 16.66
CA CYS A 194 -12.28 -4.37 15.39
C CYS A 194 -10.81 -4.72 15.64
N GLN A 195 -10.29 -5.65 14.83
CA GLN A 195 -8.89 -6.07 14.89
C GLN A 195 -8.02 -5.02 14.17
N ALA A 196 -6.90 -4.63 14.79
CA ALA A 196 -5.87 -3.85 14.12
C ALA A 196 -5.05 -4.75 13.18
N ALA A 197 -4.63 -4.21 12.05
CA ALA A 197 -3.59 -4.82 11.24
C ALA A 197 -2.33 -5.07 12.11
N PRO A 198 -1.52 -6.10 11.80
CA PRO A 198 -0.20 -6.25 12.40
C PRO A 198 0.58 -4.92 12.34
N HIS A 199 1.50 -4.71 13.29
CA HIS A 199 2.26 -3.45 13.41
C HIS A 199 3.07 -3.16 12.15
N ASP A 200 2.43 -2.48 11.22
CA ASP A 200 2.97 -2.07 9.94
C ASP A 200 3.37 -0.59 10.09
N SER A 201 4.60 -0.36 10.52
CA SER A 201 5.18 0.99 10.59
C SER A 201 6.46 1.06 9.77
N VAL A 202 6.70 2.20 9.14
CA VAL A 202 7.94 2.46 8.41
C VAL A 202 8.85 3.34 9.25
N GLU A 203 10.15 3.05 9.25
CA GLU A 203 11.12 3.92 9.90
C GLU A 203 11.12 5.30 9.20
N LEU A 204 11.03 6.38 9.98
CA LEU A 204 10.99 7.76 9.47
C LEU A 204 12.17 8.07 8.54
N SER A 205 13.36 7.52 8.83
CA SER A 205 14.58 7.71 8.01
C SER A 205 14.47 7.08 6.62
N SER A 206 13.71 6.00 6.46
CA SER A 206 13.46 5.36 5.16
C SER A 206 12.59 6.23 4.25
N LEU A 207 11.79 7.13 4.83
CA LEU A 207 10.91 8.05 4.10
C LEU A 207 11.61 9.35 3.68
N ASP A 208 12.84 9.58 4.13
CA ASP A 208 13.58 10.81 3.82
C ASP A 208 13.73 11.07 2.32
N LEU A 209 13.94 10.01 1.54
CA LEU A 209 14.08 10.10 0.08
C LEU A 209 12.73 10.42 -0.59
N LEU A 210 11.66 9.81 -0.10
CA LEU A 210 10.32 9.97 -0.67
C LEU A 210 9.76 11.37 -0.44
N TYR A 211 9.97 11.90 0.78
CA TYR A 211 9.51 13.23 1.16
C TYR A 211 10.54 14.34 0.94
N GLY A 212 11.74 14.01 0.44
CA GLY A 212 12.82 14.98 0.22
C GLY A 212 13.33 15.65 1.50
N ILE A 213 13.25 14.97 2.65
CA ILE A 213 13.53 15.54 3.99
C ILE A 213 15.03 15.82 4.18
N THR A 214 15.91 15.09 3.47
CA THR A 214 17.35 15.39 3.50
C THR A 214 17.75 16.52 2.53
N SER A 215 18.03 17.67 3.14
CA SER A 215 18.59 18.87 2.52
C SER A 215 19.93 18.62 1.77
N LYS A 216 19.95 18.97 0.48
CA LYS A 216 21.07 19.48 -0.34
C LYS A 216 22.34 18.64 -0.60
N ASN A 217 22.58 17.47 -0.03
CA ASN A 217 23.83 16.72 -0.32
C ASN A 217 23.70 15.21 -0.56
N SER A 218 22.51 14.60 -0.46
CA SER A 218 22.35 13.17 -0.74
C SER A 218 22.01 12.96 -2.22
N HIS A 219 22.96 13.26 -3.10
CA HIS A 219 22.92 12.70 -4.44
C HIS A 219 23.26 11.22 -4.28
N ARG A 220 22.24 10.37 -4.27
CA ARG A 220 22.41 8.95 -4.59
C ARG A 220 22.90 8.93 -6.05
N ALA A 221 24.22 8.97 -6.25
CA ALA A 221 24.86 8.66 -7.51
C ALA A 221 24.70 7.15 -7.72
N LEU A 222 23.47 6.74 -7.96
CA LEU A 222 23.11 5.36 -8.15
C LEU A 222 23.53 4.99 -9.55
N THR A 223 24.59 4.22 -9.63
CA THR A 223 24.97 3.61 -10.89
C THR A 223 23.89 2.58 -11.20
N ALA A 224 23.19 2.74 -12.32
CA ALA A 224 22.28 1.73 -12.80
C ALA A 224 23.06 0.42 -12.99
N GLU A 225 22.72 -0.62 -12.24
CA GLU A 225 23.21 -1.96 -12.56
C GLU A 225 22.55 -2.38 -13.89
N ALA A 226 23.29 -3.13 -14.71
CA ALA A 226 22.75 -3.71 -15.94
C ALA A 226 21.72 -4.80 -15.59
N ARG A 227 20.50 -4.36 -15.25
CA ARG A 227 19.34 -5.18 -14.94
C ARG A 227 18.17 -4.71 -15.80
N THR A 228 17.34 -5.67 -16.22
CA THR A 228 16.10 -5.44 -16.95
C THR A 228 14.93 -5.83 -16.06
N ALA A 229 13.96 -4.93 -15.88
CA ALA A 229 12.68 -5.25 -15.25
C ALA A 229 11.72 -5.87 -16.29
N HIS A 230 10.88 -6.82 -15.88
CA HIS A 230 9.96 -7.57 -16.75
C HIS A 230 8.52 -7.58 -16.19
N LEU A 231 7.54 -7.62 -17.09
CA LEU A 231 6.10 -7.88 -16.85
C LEU A 231 5.71 -9.10 -17.76
N ALA A 232 4.86 -10.07 -17.34
CA ALA A 232 4.90 -11.49 -17.80
C ALA A 232 3.69 -12.07 -18.63
N SER A 233 3.85 -13.29 -19.24
CA SER A 233 2.92 -14.18 -20.05
C SER A 233 3.44 -15.67 -20.11
N SER A 234 2.74 -16.72 -20.62
CA SER A 234 2.60 -17.97 -19.81
C SER A 234 2.08 -19.40 -20.32
N THR A 235 1.82 -20.39 -19.40
CA THR A 235 1.61 -21.89 -19.63
C THR A 235 0.52 -22.65 -18.78
N CYS A 236 0.16 -23.94 -19.09
CA CYS A 236 -0.90 -24.77 -18.43
C CYS A 236 -0.83 -24.95 -16.89
N ALA A 237 -1.97 -24.87 -16.17
CA ALA A 237 -2.02 -24.74 -14.70
C ALA A 237 -3.42 -24.95 -14.04
N CYS A 238 -3.49 -25.06 -12.70
CA CYS A 238 -4.74 -25.19 -11.91
C CYS A 238 -4.79 -24.26 -10.66
N VAL A 239 -5.96 -23.66 -10.39
CA VAL A 239 -6.25 -22.80 -9.23
C VAL A 239 -7.29 -23.46 -8.33
N CYS A 240 -7.07 -23.40 -7.01
CA CYS A 240 -7.97 -23.90 -5.97
C CYS A 240 -8.16 -22.87 -4.88
N GLY A 241 -9.41 -22.56 -4.52
CA GLY A 241 -9.75 -21.70 -3.39
C GLY A 241 -9.51 -22.39 -2.04
N THR A 242 -9.07 -21.60 -1.06
CA THR A 242 -8.69 -22.10 0.28
C THR A 242 -9.52 -21.50 1.42
N THR A 243 -10.33 -20.48 1.14
CA THR A 243 -11.10 -19.75 2.16
C THR A 243 -12.42 -19.24 1.61
N SER A 244 -13.47 -19.25 2.42
CA SER A 244 -14.75 -18.60 2.10
C SER A 244 -14.67 -17.06 2.19
N ASN A 245 -13.64 -16.54 2.87
CA ASN A 245 -13.34 -15.11 2.98
C ASN A 245 -12.50 -14.63 1.77
N GLY A 246 -13.15 -14.58 0.61
CA GLY A 246 -12.54 -14.22 -0.67
C GLY A 246 -12.58 -12.71 -0.99
N LEU A 247 -12.60 -12.38 -2.29
CA LEU A 247 -12.67 -10.99 -2.75
C LEU A 247 -13.93 -10.29 -2.25
N LEU A 248 -13.82 -8.97 -2.01
CA LEU A 248 -14.97 -8.12 -1.74
C LEU A 248 -15.82 -7.98 -3.02
N SER A 249 -16.78 -8.89 -3.17
CA SER A 249 -17.68 -9.02 -4.32
C SER A 249 -19.14 -9.17 -3.90
N LYS A 250 -20.07 -9.26 -4.85
CA LYS A 250 -21.50 -9.43 -4.57
C LYS A 250 -21.81 -10.79 -3.93
N GLU A 251 -21.02 -11.81 -4.26
CA GLU A 251 -21.19 -13.19 -3.83
C GLU A 251 -20.52 -13.47 -2.46
N TYR A 252 -19.64 -12.56 -2.01
CA TYR A 252 -18.85 -12.68 -0.79
C TYR A 252 -19.67 -13.12 0.43
N ALA A 253 -20.76 -12.41 0.73
CA ALA A 253 -21.54 -12.66 1.94
C ALA A 253 -22.20 -14.06 1.93
N GLY A 254 -22.66 -14.51 0.76
CA GLY A 254 -23.28 -15.83 0.62
C GLY A 254 -22.28 -16.97 0.79
N LEU A 255 -21.08 -16.82 0.20
CA LEU A 255 -20.03 -17.82 0.28
C LEU A 255 -19.36 -17.88 1.66
N LEU A 256 -19.20 -16.73 2.32
CA LEU A 256 -18.76 -16.66 3.71
C LEU A 256 -19.71 -17.46 4.62
N VAL A 257 -21.04 -17.30 4.45
CA VAL A 257 -22.04 -18.09 5.17
C VAL A 257 -21.98 -19.56 4.78
N GLY A 258 -21.81 -19.87 3.48
CA GLY A 258 -21.64 -21.23 2.96
C GLY A 258 -20.55 -22.01 3.70
N GLY A 259 -19.36 -21.43 3.84
CA GLY A 259 -18.25 -22.05 4.56
C GLY A 259 -18.49 -22.28 6.07
N LEU A 260 -19.53 -21.67 6.65
CA LEU A 260 -19.94 -21.87 8.05
C LEU A 260 -21.06 -22.91 8.21
N ILE A 261 -21.99 -23.00 7.25
CA ILE A 261 -23.21 -23.82 7.39
C ILE A 261 -23.16 -25.13 6.61
N ILE A 262 -22.34 -25.22 5.57
CA ILE A 262 -22.14 -26.45 4.81
C ILE A 262 -21.19 -27.34 5.60
N PRO A 263 -21.54 -28.62 5.83
CA PRO A 263 -20.71 -29.52 6.59
C PRO A 263 -19.45 -29.91 5.78
N HIS A 264 -18.35 -29.21 6.05
CA HIS A 264 -17.01 -29.52 5.56
C HIS A 264 -16.26 -30.41 6.56
N HIS A 265 -15.37 -31.25 6.04
CA HIS A 265 -14.36 -32.00 6.78
C HIS A 265 -13.14 -31.14 7.16
N SER A 266 -12.93 -30.00 6.49
CA SER A 266 -11.80 -29.08 6.70
C SER A 266 -12.20 -27.61 6.68
N SER A 267 -11.46 -26.78 7.43
CA SER A 267 -11.56 -25.32 7.37
C SER A 267 -10.96 -24.72 6.10
N ASN A 268 -10.18 -25.49 5.34
CA ASN A 268 -9.62 -25.07 4.06
C ASN A 268 -10.62 -25.37 2.93
N ASN A 269 -11.60 -24.50 2.77
CA ASN A 269 -12.63 -24.58 1.76
C ASN A 269 -12.94 -23.19 1.20
N ASP A 270 -13.40 -23.12 -0.04
CA ASP A 270 -13.73 -21.88 -0.73
C ASP A 270 -15.18 -21.40 -0.46
N GLY A 271 -15.84 -21.98 0.55
CA GLY A 271 -17.25 -21.79 0.88
C GLY A 271 -18.19 -22.83 0.28
N ILE A 272 -17.73 -23.65 -0.69
CA ILE A 272 -18.52 -24.75 -1.30
C ILE A 272 -17.68 -26.03 -1.44
N VAL A 273 -16.44 -25.91 -1.90
CA VAL A 273 -15.51 -27.03 -2.20
C VAL A 273 -14.28 -26.95 -1.30
N GLU A 274 -13.83 -28.10 -0.80
CA GLU A 274 -12.60 -28.19 -0.01
C GLU A 274 -11.37 -28.21 -0.91
N LEU A 275 -10.26 -27.63 -0.42
CA LEU A 275 -8.99 -27.58 -1.16
C LEU A 275 -8.56 -28.96 -1.68
N GLN A 276 -8.61 -30.00 -0.84
CA GLN A 276 -8.22 -31.36 -1.23
C GLN A 276 -9.12 -31.94 -2.33
N SER A 277 -10.41 -31.60 -2.31
CA SER A 277 -11.34 -32.01 -3.36
C SER A 277 -11.06 -31.28 -4.68
N CYS A 278 -10.59 -30.03 -4.63
CA CYS A 278 -10.19 -29.27 -5.82
C CYS A 278 -8.87 -29.80 -6.41
N VAL A 279 -7.88 -30.08 -5.56
CA VAL A 279 -6.57 -30.63 -5.97
C VAL A 279 -6.74 -31.99 -6.65
N GLY A 280 -7.67 -32.83 -6.17
CA GLY A 280 -7.96 -34.14 -6.77
C GLY A 280 -6.74 -35.06 -6.74
N ASP A 281 -6.35 -35.59 -7.91
CA ASP A 281 -5.19 -36.48 -8.07
C ASP A 281 -3.85 -35.72 -8.30
N LEU A 282 -3.87 -34.38 -8.27
CA LEU A 282 -2.65 -33.58 -8.39
C LEU A 282 -1.82 -33.64 -7.10
N ASP A 283 -0.52 -33.41 -7.22
CA ASP A 283 0.39 -33.39 -6.06
C ASP A 283 0.15 -32.11 -5.22
N PRO A 284 -0.42 -32.22 -4.00
CA PRO A 284 -0.75 -31.04 -3.19
C PRO A 284 0.49 -30.23 -2.81
N SER A 285 1.67 -30.83 -2.80
CA SER A 285 2.92 -30.14 -2.45
C SER A 285 3.38 -29.12 -3.50
N LYS A 286 2.81 -29.17 -4.71
CA LYS A 286 3.11 -28.22 -5.78
C LYS A 286 2.29 -26.94 -5.68
N PHE A 287 1.21 -26.95 -4.90
CA PHE A 287 0.33 -25.80 -4.75
C PHE A 287 0.96 -24.75 -3.83
N ASP A 288 1.04 -23.51 -4.30
CA ASP A 288 1.56 -22.36 -3.57
C ASP A 288 0.50 -21.25 -3.50
N THR A 289 0.60 -20.40 -2.49
CA THR A 289 -0.31 -19.27 -2.27
C THR A 289 -0.02 -18.06 -3.15
N THR A 290 1.00 -18.10 -4.01
CA THR A 290 1.29 -17.03 -4.98
C THR A 290 0.61 -17.28 -6.32
N TYR A 291 -0.01 -16.26 -6.90
CA TYR A 291 -0.58 -16.27 -8.26
C TYR A 291 0.47 -16.50 -9.35
N ALA A 292 1.77 -16.36 -9.04
CA ALA A 292 2.85 -16.72 -9.95
C ALA A 292 3.05 -18.24 -10.08
N SER A 293 2.38 -19.03 -9.22
CA SER A 293 2.47 -20.49 -9.26
C SER A 293 1.57 -21.10 -10.32
N THR A 294 2.11 -22.06 -11.06
CA THR A 294 1.34 -22.94 -11.96
C THR A 294 0.25 -23.72 -11.21
N TRP A 295 0.43 -23.99 -9.92
CA TRP A 295 -0.54 -24.67 -9.07
C TRP A 295 -0.86 -23.73 -7.91
N TYR A 296 -2.02 -23.08 -7.95
CA TYR A 296 -2.32 -21.92 -7.12
C TYR A 296 -3.35 -22.25 -6.04
N ALA A 297 -2.91 -22.32 -4.78
CA ALA A 297 -3.77 -22.43 -3.60
C ALA A 297 -4.18 -21.04 -3.12
N ALA A 298 -5.16 -20.48 -3.81
CA ALA A 298 -5.58 -19.09 -3.65
C ALA A 298 -6.44 -18.88 -2.39
N LYS A 299 -6.28 -17.74 -1.72
CA LYS A 299 -7.21 -17.22 -0.68
C LYS A 299 -8.53 -16.70 -1.30
N LEU A 300 -9.10 -17.49 -2.19
CA LEU A 300 -10.29 -17.16 -2.97
C LEU A 300 -11.47 -17.98 -2.50
N ASN A 301 -12.65 -17.35 -2.53
CA ASN A 301 -13.91 -18.07 -2.39
C ASN A 301 -14.29 -18.72 -3.74
N HIS A 302 -15.34 -19.53 -3.72
CA HIS A 302 -15.75 -20.32 -4.87
C HIS A 302 -16.04 -19.46 -6.12
N ALA A 303 -16.71 -18.31 -5.94
CA ALA A 303 -17.03 -17.41 -7.05
C ALA A 303 -15.80 -16.74 -7.65
N ASP A 304 -14.79 -16.42 -6.83
CA ASP A 304 -13.62 -15.68 -7.30
C ASP A 304 -12.78 -16.50 -8.31
N THR A 305 -12.77 -17.84 -8.19
CA THR A 305 -12.09 -18.74 -9.15
C THR A 305 -12.72 -18.77 -10.54
N THR A 306 -13.89 -18.15 -10.72
CA THR A 306 -14.56 -17.99 -12.02
C THR A 306 -14.04 -16.79 -12.83
N PHE A 307 -13.09 -16.03 -12.27
CA PHE A 307 -12.46 -14.85 -12.89
C PHE A 307 -13.41 -13.66 -13.12
N HIS A 308 -14.65 -13.74 -12.66
CA HIS A 308 -15.67 -12.72 -12.91
C HIS A 308 -15.46 -11.43 -12.09
N ASN A 309 -14.86 -11.56 -10.90
CA ASN A 309 -14.84 -10.50 -9.88
C ASN A 309 -13.50 -9.76 -9.74
N GLY A 310 -12.56 -9.97 -10.67
CA GLY A 310 -11.28 -9.27 -10.64
C GLY A 310 -10.20 -9.97 -9.82
N ASP A 311 -9.08 -9.28 -9.68
CA ASP A 311 -8.03 -9.59 -8.73
C ASP A 311 -8.13 -8.69 -7.51
N ALA A 312 -7.76 -9.21 -6.34
CA ALA A 312 -7.45 -8.35 -5.22
C ALA A 312 -6.29 -7.45 -5.62
N LEU A 313 -6.47 -6.16 -5.36
CA LEU A 313 -5.43 -5.18 -5.62
C LEU A 313 -4.20 -5.41 -4.74
N PHE A 314 -4.36 -5.97 -3.54
CA PHE A 314 -3.36 -5.87 -2.48
C PHE A 314 -2.97 -7.21 -1.82
N SER A 315 -3.43 -8.32 -2.36
CA SER A 315 -3.10 -9.65 -1.85
C SER A 315 -2.69 -10.55 -3.01
N SER A 316 -1.45 -11.03 -3.01
CA SER A 316 -0.96 -12.00 -4.00
C SER A 316 -1.74 -13.32 -3.96
N ALA A 317 -2.29 -13.67 -2.79
CA ALA A 317 -3.10 -14.87 -2.64
C ALA A 317 -4.54 -14.70 -3.18
N GLN A 318 -4.90 -13.53 -3.73
CA GLN A 318 -6.24 -13.26 -4.22
C GLN A 318 -6.27 -12.71 -5.65
N LYS A 319 -5.34 -13.13 -6.51
CA LYS A 319 -5.28 -12.69 -7.91
C LYS A 319 -5.62 -13.80 -8.95
N PRO A 320 -6.89 -14.21 -9.09
CA PRO A 320 -7.28 -15.27 -10.05
C PRO A 320 -7.07 -14.92 -11.54
N LEU A 321 -7.32 -13.68 -11.97
CA LEU A 321 -7.12 -13.26 -13.37
C LEU A 321 -5.64 -13.14 -13.69
N LYS A 322 -4.88 -12.49 -12.81
CA LYS A 322 -3.43 -12.40 -12.95
C LYS A 322 -2.78 -13.77 -13.05
N TRP A 323 -3.22 -14.70 -12.20
CA TRP A 323 -2.80 -16.10 -12.30
C TRP A 323 -3.09 -16.64 -13.70
N PHE A 324 -4.32 -16.48 -14.22
CA PHE A 324 -4.71 -16.95 -15.56
C PHE A 324 -3.90 -16.30 -16.70
N GLU A 325 -3.55 -15.02 -16.60
CA GLU A 325 -2.67 -14.33 -17.58
C GLU A 325 -1.20 -14.66 -17.39
N CYS A 326 -0.82 -15.13 -16.21
CA CYS A 326 0.40 -15.87 -15.95
C CYS A 326 0.28 -17.35 -16.34
N LEU A 327 -0.79 -17.77 -17.09
CA LEU A 327 -0.89 -19.05 -17.85
C LEU A 327 -1.03 -19.03 -19.43
N LEU A 328 -1.35 -17.90 -20.07
CA LEU A 328 -1.31 -17.59 -21.53
C LEU A 328 -0.01 -16.98 -22.12
#